data_AF-A0A4R1PRG1-F1
#
_entry.id   AF-A0A4R1PRG1-F1
#
_cell.length_a   1.000
_cell.length_b   1.000
_cell.length_c   1.000
_cell.angle_alpha   90.00
_cell.angle_beta   90.00
_cell.angle_gamma   90.00
#
_symmetry.space_group_name_H-M   'P 1'
#
loop_
_entity.id
_entity.type
_entity.pdbx_description
1 polymer ?
#
loop_
_entity_poly.entity_id
_entity_poly.type
_entity_poly.pdbx_seq_one_letter_code
_entity_poly.pdbx_strand_id
1 'polypeptide(L)'
;MTRHPSSTTPRAEPPAGGSARRFDRLREIEGLDPERDCQRIVHLSFGYEFCWDSTKALEFALYRTYCVPGISRLLERTGEFLRHAQRRFDDTALLIAEVCEWGYESGRGREALERINWAHGHYRIANHEFLYVLSTLLYEPIRWIDRYGWRPTCRNERLGYYHFWRGVGILMGIRDIPPSYEAFEAWARAYEDEAFRYHEANRRVGAATRDLFASWYPAPLAPLVRQAVYALLDDAMLEAFGFPRPLPGMRGLVDGTLRLRGRILRRLPPRREPCFFTHRPNRTHPQGYAIGALGPERLIAADRARPADVPARRD
;
A
#
# COMPACT_ATOMS: atom_id res chain seq x y z
N MET A 1 10.74 4.93 35.52
CA MET A 1 9.57 4.17 36.01
C MET A 1 8.35 5.08 35.89
N THR A 2 7.63 4.97 34.78
CA THR A 2 6.36 5.67 34.56
C THR A 2 5.60 4.86 33.52
N ARG A 3 4.63 4.09 33.99
CA ARG A 3 3.79 3.20 33.17
C ARG A 3 2.72 4.04 32.48
N HIS A 4 2.64 3.98 31.15
CA HIS A 4 1.48 4.47 30.43
C HIS A 4 0.29 3.51 30.64
N PRO A 5 -0.94 4.02 30.78
CA PRO A 5 -2.12 3.19 30.96
C PRO A 5 -2.49 2.52 29.64
N SER A 6 -2.60 1.19 29.67
CA SER A 6 -3.10 0.36 28.58
C SER A 6 -4.54 0.76 28.24
N SER A 7 -4.79 1.25 27.03
CA SER A 7 -6.13 1.43 26.50
C SER A 7 -6.70 0.04 26.15
N THR A 8 -7.50 -0.53 27.05
CA THR A 8 -8.21 -1.78 26.84
C THR A 8 -9.45 -1.54 25.97
N THR A 9 -9.27 -1.51 24.66
CA THR A 9 -10.36 -1.87 23.74
C THR A 9 -10.67 -3.35 23.98
N PRO A 10 -11.94 -3.78 24.12
CA PRO A 10 -12.24 -5.19 24.33
C PRO A 10 -11.71 -6.00 23.15
N ARG A 11 -10.70 -6.83 23.41
CA ARG A 11 -10.22 -7.82 22.45
C ARG A 11 -11.37 -8.83 22.34
N ALA A 12 -12.10 -8.82 21.23
CA ALA A 12 -13.15 -9.80 20.99
C ALA A 12 -12.55 -11.20 21.21
N GLU A 13 -13.06 -11.91 22.22
CA GLU A 13 -12.66 -13.29 22.47
C GLU A 13 -12.93 -14.11 21.20
N PRO A 14 -11.96 -14.91 20.72
CA PRO A 14 -12.21 -15.76 19.58
C PRO A 14 -13.32 -16.75 19.96
N PRO A 15 -14.33 -16.96 19.08
CA PRO A 15 -15.39 -17.90 19.37
C PRO A 15 -14.80 -19.30 19.65
N ALA A 16 -15.29 -19.91 20.73
CA ALA A 16 -14.86 -21.21 21.20
C ALA A 16 -15.00 -22.28 20.09
N GLY A 17 -13.91 -23.01 19.84
CA GLY A 17 -13.97 -24.44 19.49
C GLY A 17 -14.44 -24.86 18.09
N GLY A 18 -14.58 -23.98 17.11
CA GLY A 18 -14.85 -24.35 15.71
C GLY A 18 -13.61 -24.27 14.83
N SER A 19 -13.26 -25.34 14.10
CA SER A 19 -12.22 -25.25 13.06
C SER A 19 -12.66 -24.26 11.99
N ALA A 20 -12.02 -23.08 11.92
CA ALA A 20 -12.30 -22.08 10.90
C ALA A 20 -12.20 -22.72 9.51
N ARG A 21 -13.30 -22.70 8.76
CA ARG A 21 -13.38 -23.23 7.40
C ARG A 21 -12.86 -22.19 6.42
N ARG A 22 -12.34 -22.66 5.28
CA ARG A 22 -11.68 -21.80 4.28
C ARG A 22 -12.51 -20.60 3.81
N PHE A 23 -13.84 -20.72 3.81
CA PHE A 23 -14.77 -19.70 3.30
C PHE A 23 -15.59 -19.00 4.41
N ASP A 24 -15.30 -19.22 5.69
CA ASP A 24 -16.05 -18.57 6.77
C ASP A 24 -15.93 -17.05 6.72
N ARG A 25 -14.72 -16.53 6.48
CA ARG A 25 -14.48 -15.08 6.35
C ARG A 25 -15.12 -14.49 5.11
N LEU A 26 -15.15 -15.21 4.00
CA LEU A 26 -15.87 -14.76 2.82
C LEU A 26 -17.35 -14.55 3.14
N ARG A 27 -17.98 -15.51 3.83
CA ARG A 27 -19.38 -15.38 4.27
C ARG A 27 -19.59 -14.22 5.23
N GLU A 28 -18.65 -13.99 6.15
CA GLU A 28 -18.68 -12.81 7.03
C GLU A 28 -18.67 -11.53 6.18
N ILE A 29 -17.70 -11.39 5.27
CA ILE A 29 -17.57 -10.20 4.41
C ILE A 29 -18.80 -9.98 3.52
N GLU A 30 -19.38 -11.05 2.96
CA GLU A 30 -20.60 -10.98 2.15
C GLU A 30 -21.83 -10.53 2.96
N GLY A 31 -21.82 -10.72 4.29
CA GLY A 31 -22.87 -10.25 5.19
C GLY A 31 -22.67 -8.84 5.75
N LEU A 32 -21.50 -8.22 5.57
CA LEU A 32 -21.18 -6.87 6.03
C LEU A 32 -21.74 -5.79 5.08
N ASP A 33 -22.05 -4.61 5.63
CA ASP A 33 -22.39 -3.43 4.82
C ASP A 33 -21.10 -2.80 4.27
N PRO A 34 -20.91 -2.69 2.95
CA PRO A 34 -19.64 -2.24 2.39
C PRO A 34 -19.30 -0.78 2.69
N GLU A 35 -20.26 0.07 3.03
CA GLU A 35 -19.99 1.46 3.38
C GLU A 35 -19.67 1.59 4.88
N ARG A 36 -20.55 1.04 5.73
CA ARG A 36 -20.45 1.17 7.18
C ARG A 36 -19.34 0.31 7.77
N ASP A 37 -19.13 -0.89 7.23
CA ASP A 37 -18.17 -1.87 7.74
C ASP A 37 -16.89 -1.93 6.89
N CYS A 38 -16.62 -0.91 6.07
CA CYS A 38 -15.48 -0.87 5.15
C CYS A 38 -14.13 -1.15 5.84
N GLN A 39 -13.91 -0.61 7.04
CA GLN A 39 -12.70 -0.85 7.84
C GLN A 39 -12.59 -2.33 8.28
N ARG A 40 -13.71 -2.98 8.65
CA ARG A 40 -13.74 -4.40 8.99
C ARG A 40 -13.46 -5.28 7.76
N ILE A 41 -14.02 -4.92 6.61
CA ILE A 41 -13.79 -5.62 5.34
C ILE A 41 -12.30 -5.56 4.97
N VAL A 42 -11.69 -4.37 4.99
CA VAL A 42 -10.24 -4.22 4.73
C VAL A 42 -9.42 -5.03 5.74
N HIS A 43 -9.76 -4.97 7.02
CA HIS A 43 -9.06 -5.74 8.05
C HIS A 43 -9.11 -7.25 7.80
N LEU A 44 -10.29 -7.80 7.49
CA LEU A 44 -10.48 -9.23 7.20
C LEU A 44 -9.71 -9.63 5.93
N SER A 45 -9.87 -8.87 4.86
CA SER A 45 -9.28 -9.22 3.58
C SER A 45 -7.76 -9.07 3.60
N PHE A 46 -7.22 -7.96 4.10
CA PHE A 46 -5.77 -7.69 4.10
C PHE A 46 -5.07 -8.41 5.24
N GLY A 47 -5.71 -8.59 6.40
CA GLY A 47 -5.11 -9.26 7.56
C GLY A 47 -5.11 -10.78 7.45
N TYR A 48 -6.18 -11.37 6.90
CA TYR A 48 -6.37 -12.83 6.94
C TYR A 48 -6.38 -13.49 5.57
N GLU A 49 -7.18 -12.98 4.64
CA GLU A 49 -7.45 -13.67 3.37
C GLU A 49 -6.30 -13.51 2.36
N PHE A 50 -5.72 -12.31 2.29
CA PHE A 50 -4.83 -11.87 1.20
C PHE A 50 -3.59 -11.12 1.70
N CYS A 51 -3.06 -11.43 2.88
CA CYS A 51 -2.04 -10.56 3.49
C CYS A 51 -0.70 -10.48 2.73
N TRP A 52 -0.31 -11.53 2.01
CA TRP A 52 0.87 -11.45 1.13
C TRP A 52 0.51 -10.74 -0.17
N ASP A 53 -0.65 -11.06 -0.75
CA ASP A 53 -1.14 -10.49 -2.01
C ASP A 53 -1.35 -8.99 -1.91
N SER A 54 -1.91 -8.50 -0.81
CA SER A 54 -2.14 -7.07 -0.57
C SER A 54 -0.83 -6.31 -0.41
N THR A 55 0.17 -6.86 0.32
CA THR A 55 1.51 -6.25 0.39
C THR A 55 2.15 -6.18 -1.00
N LYS A 56 2.11 -7.29 -1.77
CA LYS A 56 2.70 -7.33 -3.12
C LYS A 56 1.98 -6.43 -4.11
N ALA A 57 0.66 -6.37 -4.07
CA ALA A 57 -0.09 -5.46 -4.91
C ALA A 57 0.27 -3.99 -4.63
N LEU A 58 0.38 -3.60 -3.36
CA LEU A 58 0.75 -2.24 -2.98
C LEU A 58 2.21 -1.90 -3.35
N GLU A 59 3.13 -2.87 -3.34
CA GLU A 59 4.48 -2.71 -3.89
C GLU A 59 4.46 -2.32 -5.38
N PHE A 60 3.55 -2.90 -6.18
CA PHE A 60 3.40 -2.57 -7.61
C PHE A 60 2.51 -1.36 -7.87
N ALA A 61 1.56 -1.06 -6.99
CA ALA A 61 0.81 0.19 -7.00
C ALA A 61 1.75 1.40 -6.94
N LEU A 62 2.79 1.32 -6.11
CA LEU A 62 3.85 2.33 -6.05
C LEU A 62 4.52 2.56 -7.40
N TYR A 63 4.90 1.52 -8.15
CA TYR A 63 5.46 1.69 -9.50
C TYR A 63 4.51 2.45 -10.40
N ARG A 64 3.21 2.14 -10.34
CA ARG A 64 2.19 2.77 -11.17
C ARG A 64 2.15 4.30 -10.95
N THR A 65 2.34 4.74 -9.71
CA THR A 65 2.43 6.18 -9.39
C THR A 65 3.67 6.86 -10.01
N TYR A 66 4.78 6.14 -10.19
CA TYR A 66 6.02 6.71 -10.72
C TYR A 66 5.98 6.91 -12.25
N CYS A 67 4.98 6.36 -12.93
CA CYS A 67 4.78 6.58 -14.36
C CYS A 67 4.24 7.99 -14.67
N VAL A 68 3.78 8.72 -13.65
CA VAL A 68 3.31 10.11 -13.75
C VAL A 68 4.50 11.06 -13.49
N PRO A 69 4.95 11.86 -14.48
CA PRO A 69 6.15 12.69 -14.33
C PRO A 69 6.10 13.71 -13.19
N GLY A 70 4.92 14.25 -12.86
CA GLY A 70 4.79 15.20 -11.74
C GLY A 70 5.10 14.55 -10.39
N ILE A 71 4.58 13.34 -10.16
CA ILE A 71 4.85 12.52 -8.98
C ILE A 71 6.32 12.12 -8.93
N SER A 72 6.86 11.50 -9.99
CA SER A 72 8.23 10.97 -9.98
C SER A 72 9.30 12.06 -9.78
N ARG A 73 9.10 13.26 -10.37
CA ARG A 73 9.99 14.40 -10.15
C ARG A 73 9.97 14.86 -8.70
N LEU A 74 8.81 14.86 -8.04
CA LEU A 74 8.74 15.17 -6.62
C LEU A 74 9.51 14.13 -5.81
N LEU A 75 9.26 12.83 -6.05
CA LEU A 75 9.94 11.74 -5.36
C LEU A 75 11.46 11.79 -5.54
N GLU A 76 11.93 12.07 -6.75
CA GLU A 76 13.34 12.28 -7.04
C GLU A 76 13.93 13.45 -6.25
N ARG A 77 13.26 14.61 -6.25
CA ARG A 77 13.72 15.80 -5.52
C ARG A 77 13.82 15.57 -4.01
N THR A 78 12.96 14.73 -3.43
CA THR A 78 13.10 14.36 -2.00
C THR A 78 14.43 13.66 -1.72
N GLY A 79 14.97 12.92 -2.70
CA GLY A 79 16.21 12.14 -2.57
C GLY A 79 16.06 10.83 -1.79
N GLU A 80 14.90 10.57 -1.20
CA GLU A 80 14.68 9.40 -0.33
C GLU A 80 14.80 8.07 -1.09
N PHE A 81 14.32 8.01 -2.34
CA PHE A 81 14.44 6.80 -3.17
C PHE A 81 15.89 6.46 -3.55
N LEU A 82 16.76 7.46 -3.68
CA LEU A 82 18.15 7.25 -4.09
C LEU A 82 19.08 7.00 -2.90
N ARG A 83 18.77 7.58 -1.73
CA ARG A 83 19.65 7.56 -0.55
C ARG A 83 19.14 6.66 0.58
N HIS A 84 17.83 6.49 0.69
CA HIS A 84 17.18 5.87 1.85
C HIS A 84 16.05 4.91 1.42
N ALA A 85 16.20 4.24 0.27
CA ALA A 85 15.15 3.45 -0.38
C ALA A 85 14.48 2.43 0.56
N GLN A 86 15.28 1.68 1.33
CA GLN A 86 14.78 0.68 2.28
C GLN A 86 13.88 1.29 3.35
N ARG A 87 14.34 2.38 3.99
CA ARG A 87 13.56 3.08 5.01
C ARG A 87 12.32 3.73 4.43
N ARG A 88 12.44 4.38 3.27
CA ARG A 88 11.30 5.00 2.58
C ARG A 88 10.21 3.98 2.25
N PHE A 89 10.60 2.76 1.88
CA PHE A 89 9.70 1.64 1.65
C PHE A 89 9.07 1.17 2.96
N ASP A 90 9.88 0.82 3.95
CA ASP A 90 9.41 0.29 5.24
C ASP A 90 8.48 1.26 5.95
N ASP A 91 8.84 2.54 6.04
CA ASP A 91 8.04 3.57 6.73
C ASP A 91 6.66 3.73 6.08
N THR A 92 6.59 3.69 4.74
CA THR A 92 5.29 3.78 4.04
C THR A 92 4.48 2.51 4.16
N ALA A 93 5.11 1.34 4.03
CA ALA A 93 4.42 0.07 4.20
C ALA A 93 3.86 -0.09 5.62
N LEU A 94 4.59 0.38 6.64
CA LEU A 94 4.12 0.43 8.02
C LEU A 94 2.92 1.40 8.16
N LEU A 95 3.04 2.65 7.70
CA LEU A 95 1.94 3.63 7.82
C LEU A 95 0.66 3.15 7.13
N ILE A 96 0.75 2.58 5.93
CA ILE A 96 -0.40 2.04 5.22
C ILE A 96 -0.97 0.81 5.95
N ALA A 97 -0.11 -0.07 6.47
CA ALA A 97 -0.57 -1.24 7.21
C ALA A 97 -1.25 -0.87 8.54
N GLU A 98 -0.78 0.16 9.26
CA GLU A 98 -1.45 0.67 10.46
C GLU A 98 -2.87 1.15 10.16
N VAL A 99 -3.05 1.90 9.07
CA VAL A 99 -4.38 2.38 8.65
C VAL A 99 -5.29 1.21 8.26
N CYS A 100 -4.79 0.24 7.51
CA CYS A 100 -5.55 -0.95 7.11
C CYS A 100 -5.88 -1.89 8.28
N GLU A 101 -5.02 -1.95 9.29
CA GLU A 101 -5.20 -2.83 10.44
C GLU A 101 -6.13 -2.24 11.48
N TRP A 102 -5.93 -0.97 11.83
CA TRP A 102 -6.58 -0.32 12.96
C TRP A 102 -7.70 0.64 12.54
N GLY A 103 -7.87 0.88 11.24
CA GLY A 103 -8.81 1.88 10.73
C GLY A 103 -8.24 3.29 10.71
N TYR A 104 -9.07 4.32 10.57
CA TYR A 104 -8.63 5.72 10.51
C TYR A 104 -9.35 6.67 11.50
N GLU A 105 -10.23 6.12 12.33
CA GLU A 105 -11.05 6.92 13.26
C GLU A 105 -10.35 7.21 14.58
N SER A 106 -9.55 6.28 15.10
CA SER A 106 -8.90 6.44 16.40
C SER A 106 -7.61 5.61 16.52
N GLY A 107 -6.89 5.79 17.64
CA GLY A 107 -5.73 4.99 18.00
C GLY A 107 -4.60 5.05 16.98
N ARG A 108 -3.94 3.90 16.77
CA ARG A 108 -2.76 3.78 15.90
C ARG A 108 -3.05 4.13 14.45
N GLY A 109 -4.20 3.72 13.94
CA GLY A 109 -4.60 3.99 12.57
C GLY A 109 -4.81 5.48 12.29
N ARG A 110 -5.44 6.19 13.24
CA ARG A 110 -5.54 7.66 13.20
C ARG A 110 -4.18 8.35 13.28
N GLU A 111 -3.31 7.92 14.20
CA GLU A 111 -1.94 8.45 14.34
C GLU A 111 -1.15 8.27 13.04
N ALA A 112 -1.28 7.11 12.37
CA ALA A 112 -0.63 6.84 11.10
C ALA A 112 -1.14 7.74 9.98
N LEU A 113 -2.46 7.96 9.91
CA LEU A 113 -3.05 8.88 8.93
C LEU A 113 -2.59 10.33 9.15
N GLU A 114 -2.56 10.78 10.40
CA GLU A 114 -2.01 12.11 10.74
C GLU A 114 -0.54 12.22 10.38
N ARG A 115 0.23 11.14 10.54
CA ARG A 115 1.64 11.09 10.13
C ARG A 115 1.81 11.15 8.61
N ILE A 116 0.92 10.50 7.86
CA ILE A 116 0.86 10.60 6.39
C ILE A 116 0.56 12.06 5.99
N ASN A 117 -0.45 12.68 6.60
CA ASN A 117 -0.83 14.08 6.33
C ASN A 117 0.31 15.05 6.67
N TRP A 118 0.98 14.85 7.79
CA TRP A 118 2.17 15.60 8.16
C TRP A 118 3.25 15.50 7.09
N ALA A 119 3.59 14.29 6.65
CA ALA A 119 4.68 14.08 5.69
C ALA A 119 4.37 14.73 4.34
N HIS A 120 3.12 14.60 3.87
CA HIS A 120 2.68 15.22 2.64
C HIS A 120 2.54 16.75 2.74
N GLY A 121 2.21 17.29 3.92
CA GLY A 121 2.06 18.74 4.15
C GLY A 121 3.34 19.56 3.93
N HIS A 122 4.52 18.92 3.90
CA HIS A 122 5.79 19.56 3.54
C HIS A 122 5.96 19.81 2.04
N TYR A 123 5.03 19.34 1.20
CA TYR A 123 5.14 19.42 -0.26
C TYR A 123 3.87 19.99 -0.89
N ARG A 124 4.03 20.77 -1.96
CA ARG A 124 2.92 21.22 -2.81
C ARG A 124 2.62 20.13 -3.84
N ILE A 125 1.64 19.28 -3.55
CA ILE A 125 1.18 18.18 -4.41
C ILE A 125 -0.16 18.58 -5.03
N ALA A 126 -0.33 18.37 -6.34
CA ALA A 126 -1.58 18.69 -7.00
C ALA A 126 -2.69 17.70 -6.63
N ASN A 127 -3.95 18.15 -6.55
CA ASN A 127 -5.07 17.31 -6.14
C ASN A 127 -5.23 16.05 -7.01
N HIS A 128 -5.06 16.19 -8.33
CA HIS A 128 -5.18 15.07 -9.26
C HIS A 128 -4.09 14.01 -9.04
N GLU A 129 -2.91 14.39 -8.57
CA GLU A 129 -1.83 13.44 -8.24
C GLU A 129 -2.16 12.67 -6.95
N PHE A 130 -2.68 13.35 -5.93
CA PHE A 130 -3.20 12.67 -4.74
C PHE A 130 -4.34 11.71 -5.07
N LEU A 131 -5.31 12.17 -5.87
CA LEU A 131 -6.45 11.38 -6.28
C LEU A 131 -6.02 10.14 -7.07
N TYR A 132 -5.00 10.28 -7.93
CA TYR A 132 -4.42 9.16 -8.66
C TYR A 132 -3.72 8.16 -7.74
N VAL A 133 -2.86 8.62 -6.83
CA VAL A 133 -2.21 7.73 -5.83
C VAL A 133 -3.28 6.99 -5.03
N LEU A 134 -4.34 7.67 -4.58
CA LEU A 134 -5.44 7.05 -3.85
C LEU A 134 -6.12 5.93 -4.68
N SER A 135 -6.34 6.14 -5.98
CA SER A 135 -6.91 5.10 -6.84
C SER A 135 -6.03 3.85 -6.92
N THR A 136 -4.69 4.01 -6.91
CA THR A 136 -3.78 2.86 -6.99
C THR A 136 -3.85 2.00 -5.71
N LEU A 137 -4.07 2.61 -4.54
CA LEU A 137 -4.23 1.90 -3.27
C LEU A 137 -5.53 1.06 -3.23
N LEU A 138 -6.54 1.47 -4.01
CA LEU A 138 -7.81 0.77 -4.17
C LEU A 138 -7.73 -0.34 -5.24
N TYR A 139 -7.42 0.02 -6.49
CA TYR A 139 -7.63 -0.87 -7.63
C TYR A 139 -6.52 -1.90 -7.82
N GLU A 140 -5.27 -1.57 -7.49
CA GLU A 140 -4.16 -2.49 -7.71
C GLU A 140 -4.24 -3.73 -6.81
N PRO A 141 -4.60 -3.63 -5.51
CA PRO A 141 -4.94 -4.79 -4.70
C PRO A 141 -6.05 -5.64 -5.29
N ILE A 142 -7.14 -5.04 -5.78
CA ILE A 142 -8.26 -5.79 -6.38
C ILE A 142 -7.81 -6.55 -7.62
N ARG A 143 -7.14 -5.86 -8.56
CA ARG A 143 -6.63 -6.45 -9.81
C ARG A 143 -5.65 -7.59 -9.54
N TRP A 144 -4.75 -7.39 -8.57
CA TRP A 144 -3.80 -8.42 -8.16
C TRP A 144 -4.51 -9.63 -7.55
N ILE A 145 -5.40 -9.41 -6.58
CA ILE A 145 -6.13 -10.49 -5.88
C ILE A 145 -7.00 -11.27 -6.86
N ASP A 146 -7.73 -10.60 -7.76
CA ASP A 146 -8.57 -11.26 -8.75
C ASP A 146 -7.76 -12.14 -9.71
N ARG A 147 -6.49 -11.78 -9.97
CA ARG A 147 -5.61 -12.52 -10.88
C ARG A 147 -4.79 -13.62 -10.19
N TYR A 148 -4.31 -13.39 -8.97
CA TYR A 148 -3.30 -14.20 -8.28
C TYR A 148 -3.71 -14.71 -6.91
N GLY A 149 -4.76 -14.13 -6.33
CA GLY A 149 -5.34 -14.57 -5.08
C GLY A 149 -5.87 -16.01 -5.18
N TRP A 150 -6.05 -16.63 -4.02
CA TRP A 150 -6.59 -18.00 -3.96
C TRP A 150 -8.09 -18.06 -4.30
N ARG A 151 -8.78 -16.91 -4.24
CA ARG A 151 -10.13 -16.64 -4.74
C ARG A 151 -10.18 -15.19 -5.26
N PRO A 152 -11.12 -14.87 -6.17
CA PRO A 152 -11.38 -13.48 -6.54
C PRO A 152 -12.01 -12.71 -5.37
N THR A 153 -11.95 -11.39 -5.47
CA THR A 153 -12.67 -10.48 -4.59
C THR A 153 -14.18 -10.56 -4.82
N CYS A 154 -14.96 -10.47 -3.74
CA CYS A 154 -16.42 -10.39 -3.82
C CYS A 154 -16.88 -8.93 -4.00
N ARG A 155 -18.19 -8.72 -4.19
CA ARG A 155 -18.78 -7.38 -4.33
C ARG A 155 -18.47 -6.49 -3.13
N ASN A 156 -18.64 -7.02 -1.91
CA ASN A 156 -18.45 -6.24 -0.70
C ASN A 156 -16.98 -5.88 -0.45
N GLU A 157 -16.02 -6.69 -0.90
CA GLU A 157 -14.61 -6.31 -0.87
C GLU A 157 -14.33 -5.13 -1.81
N ARG A 158 -14.84 -5.17 -3.05
CA ARG A 158 -14.63 -4.07 -4.01
C ARG A 158 -15.22 -2.74 -3.50
N LEU A 159 -16.48 -2.78 -3.05
CA LEU A 159 -17.14 -1.59 -2.52
C LEU A 159 -16.57 -1.16 -1.17
N GLY A 160 -16.25 -2.11 -0.30
CA GLY A 160 -15.62 -1.87 1.00
C GLY A 160 -14.29 -1.16 0.87
N TYR A 161 -13.43 -1.59 -0.07
CA TYR A 161 -12.18 -0.91 -0.31
C TYR A 161 -12.40 0.50 -0.87
N TYR A 162 -13.40 0.68 -1.74
CA TYR A 162 -13.74 2.00 -2.27
C TYR A 162 -14.17 2.96 -1.16
N HIS A 163 -15.10 2.56 -0.28
CA HIS A 163 -15.53 3.40 0.83
C HIS A 163 -14.41 3.66 1.84
N PHE A 164 -13.58 2.66 2.12
CA PHE A 164 -12.42 2.81 2.99
C PHE A 164 -11.43 3.85 2.46
N TRP A 165 -10.98 3.70 1.21
CA TRP A 165 -10.02 4.64 0.61
C TRP A 165 -10.64 6.00 0.34
N ARG A 166 -11.93 6.08 0.02
CA ARG A 166 -12.64 7.37 -0.04
C ARG A 166 -12.64 8.08 1.32
N GLY A 167 -12.89 7.36 2.42
CA GLY A 167 -12.81 7.89 3.78
C GLY A 167 -11.42 8.43 4.12
N VAL A 168 -10.38 7.65 3.82
CA VAL A 168 -8.98 8.10 3.95
C VAL A 168 -8.73 9.35 3.11
N GLY A 169 -9.14 9.37 1.85
CA GLY A 169 -8.93 10.51 0.95
C GLY A 169 -9.59 11.80 1.44
N ILE A 170 -10.81 11.71 1.98
CA ILE A 170 -11.51 12.85 2.59
C ILE A 170 -10.72 13.39 3.80
N LEU A 171 -10.23 12.51 4.66
CA LEU A 171 -9.42 12.88 5.84
C LEU A 171 -8.02 13.41 5.47
N MET A 172 -7.55 13.15 4.25
CA MET A 172 -6.35 13.74 3.67
C MET A 172 -6.62 15.08 2.95
N GLY A 173 -7.88 15.52 2.85
CA GLY A 173 -8.27 16.75 2.14
C GLY A 173 -8.28 16.61 0.62
N ILE A 174 -8.33 15.39 0.09
CA ILE A 174 -8.44 15.13 -1.36
C ILE A 174 -9.85 15.49 -1.81
N ARG A 175 -9.93 16.30 -2.87
CA ARG A 175 -11.18 16.79 -3.46
C ARG A 175 -11.53 16.00 -4.71
N ASP A 176 -12.80 16.11 -5.11
CA ASP A 176 -13.32 15.57 -6.38
C ASP A 176 -13.14 14.05 -6.51
N ILE A 177 -13.19 13.32 -5.39
CA ILE A 177 -13.18 11.85 -5.39
C ILE A 177 -14.46 11.37 -6.10
N PRO A 178 -14.36 10.62 -7.22
CA PRO A 178 -15.54 10.23 -7.98
C PRO A 178 -16.52 9.41 -7.14
N PRO A 179 -17.84 9.54 -7.37
CA PRO A 179 -18.87 9.15 -6.41
C PRO A 179 -19.17 7.65 -6.34
N SER A 180 -18.64 6.84 -7.28
CA SER A 180 -18.79 5.39 -7.26
C SER A 180 -17.49 4.67 -7.59
N TYR A 181 -17.44 3.38 -7.26
CA TYR A 181 -16.35 2.48 -7.63
C TYR A 181 -16.06 2.51 -9.13
N GLU A 182 -17.08 2.46 -9.98
CA GLU A 182 -16.95 2.44 -11.44
C GLU A 182 -16.52 3.79 -11.99
N ALA A 183 -17.08 4.89 -11.46
CA ALA A 183 -16.70 6.25 -11.87
C ALA A 183 -15.25 6.54 -11.54
N PHE A 184 -14.77 6.09 -10.38
CA PHE A 184 -13.39 6.29 -9.97
C PHE A 184 -12.43 5.39 -10.76
N GLU A 185 -12.85 4.19 -11.15
CA GLU A 185 -12.05 3.33 -12.02
C GLU A 185 -11.90 3.93 -13.43
N ALA A 186 -13.00 4.43 -13.99
CA ALA A 186 -13.01 5.10 -15.29
C ALA A 186 -12.11 6.35 -15.27
N TRP A 187 -12.21 7.16 -14.21
CA TRP A 187 -11.34 8.32 -14.02
C TRP A 187 -9.86 7.93 -13.95
N ALA A 188 -9.51 6.90 -13.17
CA ALA A 188 -8.14 6.45 -13.02
C ALA A 188 -7.54 5.95 -14.35
N ARG A 189 -8.33 5.23 -15.16
CA ARG A 189 -7.91 4.77 -16.49
C ARG A 189 -7.68 5.95 -17.45
N ALA A 190 -8.61 6.90 -17.51
CA ALA A 190 -8.46 8.08 -18.34
C ALA A 190 -7.23 8.91 -17.94
N TYR A 191 -6.99 9.04 -16.63
CA TYR A 191 -5.81 9.72 -16.10
C TYR A 191 -4.50 9.03 -16.51
N GLU A 192 -4.47 7.70 -16.54
CA GLU A 192 -3.30 6.94 -17.00
C GLU A 192 -3.00 7.19 -18.47
N ASP A 193 -4.03 7.12 -19.34
CA ASP A 193 -3.87 7.34 -20.78
C ASP A 193 -3.32 8.75 -21.11
N GLU A 194 -3.72 9.74 -20.31
CA GLU A 194 -3.26 11.12 -20.43
C GLU A 194 -1.86 11.33 -19.85
N ALA A 195 -1.64 10.88 -18.60
CA ALA A 195 -0.50 11.29 -17.79
C ALA A 195 0.71 10.36 -17.90
N PHE A 196 0.54 9.09 -18.29
CA PHE A 196 1.66 8.15 -18.41
C PHE A 196 2.54 8.53 -19.60
N ARG A 197 3.76 8.95 -19.29
CA ARG A 197 4.75 9.35 -20.29
C ARG A 197 6.13 9.02 -19.77
N TYR A 198 7.05 8.74 -20.69
CA TYR A 198 8.45 8.60 -20.34
C TYR A 198 8.99 9.90 -19.72
N HIS A 199 9.72 9.75 -18.62
CA HIS A 199 10.53 10.82 -18.04
C HIS A 199 11.74 10.23 -17.32
N GLU A 200 12.85 10.96 -17.28
CA GLU A 200 14.09 10.45 -16.70
C GLU A 200 13.96 10.16 -15.18
N ALA A 201 13.22 11.02 -14.47
CA ALA A 201 12.90 10.81 -13.06
C ALA A 201 12.11 9.51 -12.82
N ASN A 202 11.16 9.16 -13.70
CA ASN A 202 10.44 7.87 -13.64
C ASN A 202 11.45 6.73 -13.65
N ARG A 203 12.35 6.74 -14.65
CA ARG A 203 13.39 5.71 -14.85
C ARG A 203 14.26 5.57 -13.61
N ARG A 204 14.73 6.67 -13.02
CA ARG A 204 15.62 6.66 -11.85
C ARG A 204 14.91 6.14 -10.59
N VAL A 205 13.71 6.65 -10.30
CA VAL A 205 12.91 6.20 -9.13
C VAL A 205 12.49 4.73 -9.27
N GLY A 206 12.04 4.32 -10.46
CA GLY A 206 11.71 2.93 -10.75
C GLY A 206 12.92 2.01 -10.64
N ALA A 207 14.09 2.42 -11.15
CA ALA A 207 15.31 1.61 -11.08
C ALA A 207 15.78 1.45 -9.63
N ALA A 208 15.72 2.51 -8.82
CA ALA A 208 16.03 2.45 -7.40
C ALA A 208 15.11 1.48 -6.65
N THR A 209 13.80 1.50 -6.96
CA THR A 209 12.83 0.57 -6.37
C THR A 209 13.09 -0.88 -6.81
N ARG A 210 13.44 -1.08 -8.08
CA ARG A 210 13.78 -2.41 -8.63
C ARG A 210 15.02 -2.99 -7.96
N ASP A 211 16.05 -2.16 -7.79
CA ASP A 211 17.30 -2.57 -7.17
C ASP A 211 17.16 -2.75 -5.65
N LEU A 212 16.26 -2.00 -4.99
CA LEU A 212 15.83 -2.30 -3.62
C LEU A 212 15.24 -3.71 -3.53
N PHE A 213 14.29 -4.07 -4.39
CA PHE A 213 13.70 -5.41 -4.37
C PHE A 213 14.73 -6.51 -4.64
N ALA A 214 15.65 -6.28 -5.58
CA ALA A 214 16.74 -7.20 -5.86
C ALA A 214 17.70 -7.36 -4.66
N SER A 215 17.95 -6.29 -3.90
CA SER A 215 18.84 -6.30 -2.72
C SER A 215 18.35 -7.21 -1.58
N TRP A 216 17.07 -7.58 -1.58
CA TRP A 216 16.51 -8.49 -0.58
C TRP A 216 16.90 -9.95 -0.78
N TYR A 217 17.49 -10.27 -1.93
CA TYR A 217 17.92 -11.60 -2.33
C TYR A 217 19.45 -11.67 -2.46
N PRO A 218 20.05 -12.87 -2.38
CA PRO A 218 21.46 -13.06 -2.68
C PRO A 218 21.84 -12.48 -4.06
N ALA A 219 23.00 -11.82 -4.15
CA ALA A 219 23.43 -11.09 -5.35
C ALA A 219 23.34 -11.88 -6.67
N PRO A 220 23.64 -13.20 -6.73
CA PRO A 220 23.49 -13.97 -7.97
C PRO A 220 22.05 -14.04 -8.51
N LEU A 221 21.03 -13.87 -7.66
CA LEU A 221 19.62 -13.88 -8.05
C LEU A 221 19.11 -12.52 -8.53
N ALA A 222 19.87 -11.44 -8.32
CA ALA A 222 19.44 -10.08 -8.65
C ALA A 222 19.00 -9.91 -10.13
N PRO A 223 19.70 -10.46 -11.14
CA PRO A 223 19.23 -10.37 -12.53
C PRO A 223 17.86 -11.02 -12.75
N LEU A 224 17.60 -12.16 -12.10
CA LEU A 224 16.31 -12.84 -12.18
C LEU A 224 15.20 -12.02 -11.52
N VAL A 225 15.47 -11.42 -10.35
CA VAL A 225 14.50 -10.55 -9.67
C VAL A 225 14.17 -9.33 -10.53
N ARG A 226 15.16 -8.70 -11.18
CA ARG A 226 14.91 -7.58 -12.10
C ARG A 226 14.01 -7.99 -13.27
N GLN A 227 14.24 -9.17 -13.85
CA GLN A 227 13.40 -9.70 -14.91
C GLN A 227 11.96 -9.99 -14.43
N ALA A 228 11.81 -10.51 -13.21
CA ALA A 228 10.50 -10.73 -12.62
C ALA A 228 9.76 -9.41 -12.36
N VAL A 229 10.46 -8.36 -11.91
CA VAL A 229 9.88 -7.01 -11.78
C VAL A 229 9.37 -6.54 -13.14
N TYR A 230 10.19 -6.55 -14.20
CA TYR A 230 9.75 -6.13 -15.54
C TYR A 230 8.57 -6.97 -16.07
N ALA A 231 8.51 -8.25 -15.72
CA ALA A 231 7.41 -9.12 -16.12
C ALA A 231 6.08 -8.78 -15.43
N LEU A 232 6.12 -8.15 -14.26
CA LEU A 232 4.95 -7.72 -13.51
C LEU A 232 4.48 -6.29 -13.86
N LEU A 233 5.35 -5.47 -14.47
CA LEU A 233 4.96 -4.17 -15.00
C LEU A 233 4.24 -4.34 -16.35
N ASP A 234 3.11 -3.68 -16.55
CA ASP A 234 2.45 -3.66 -17.86
C ASP A 234 3.26 -2.87 -18.90
N ASP A 235 2.87 -2.95 -20.17
CA ASP A 235 3.64 -2.34 -21.25
C ASP A 235 3.66 -0.80 -21.15
N ALA A 236 2.55 -0.17 -20.75
CA ALA A 236 2.49 1.28 -20.54
C ALA A 236 3.44 1.74 -19.43
N MET A 237 3.55 0.96 -18.34
CA MET A 237 4.52 1.22 -17.29
C MET A 237 5.96 1.06 -17.78
N LEU A 238 6.27 -0.03 -18.50
CA LEU A 238 7.61 -0.25 -19.07
C LEU A 238 8.03 0.91 -19.99
N GLU A 239 7.11 1.39 -20.84
CA GLU A 239 7.32 2.55 -21.70
C GLU A 239 7.51 3.84 -20.90
N ALA A 240 6.68 4.10 -19.90
CA ALA A 240 6.81 5.27 -19.03
C ALA A 240 8.11 5.28 -18.19
N PHE A 241 8.69 4.12 -17.91
CA PHE A 241 10.00 4.01 -17.28
C PHE A 241 11.17 4.00 -18.27
N GLY A 242 10.92 3.67 -19.54
CA GLY A 242 11.98 3.32 -20.49
C GLY A 242 12.75 2.07 -20.05
N PHE A 243 12.05 1.11 -19.45
CA PHE A 243 12.63 -0.18 -19.06
C PHE A 243 12.64 -1.17 -20.22
N PRO A 244 13.59 -2.12 -20.23
CA PRO A 244 13.59 -3.17 -21.23
C PRO A 244 12.37 -4.08 -21.02
N ARG A 245 11.90 -4.67 -22.12
CA ARG A 245 10.94 -5.77 -22.03
C ARG A 245 11.58 -6.96 -21.28
N PRO A 246 10.79 -7.69 -20.47
CA PRO A 246 11.29 -8.89 -19.83
C PRO A 246 11.69 -9.94 -20.87
N LEU A 247 12.55 -10.89 -20.48
CA LEU A 247 12.94 -12.01 -21.35
C LEU A 247 11.70 -12.77 -21.86
N PRO A 248 11.74 -13.32 -23.09
CA PRO A 248 10.65 -14.12 -23.64
C PRO A 248 10.20 -15.21 -22.68
N GLY A 249 8.89 -15.38 -22.51
CA GLY A 249 8.31 -16.37 -21.60
C GLY A 249 8.32 -15.99 -20.10
N MET A 250 9.11 -14.99 -19.68
CA MET A 250 9.18 -14.59 -18.25
C MET A 250 7.83 -14.11 -17.71
N ARG A 251 7.05 -13.34 -18.50
CA ARG A 251 5.67 -12.95 -18.13
C ARG A 251 4.79 -14.17 -17.85
N GLY A 252 4.84 -15.17 -18.73
CA GLY A 252 4.07 -16.41 -18.59
C GLY A 252 4.52 -17.24 -17.38
N LEU A 253 5.82 -17.31 -17.14
CA LEU A 253 6.39 -17.99 -15.96
C LEU A 253 5.91 -17.35 -14.66
N VAL A 254 6.11 -16.03 -14.51
CA VAL A 254 5.70 -15.29 -13.30
C VAL A 254 4.19 -15.39 -13.08
N ASP A 255 3.39 -15.17 -14.12
CA ASP A 255 1.93 -15.30 -14.05
C ASP A 255 1.50 -16.70 -13.63
N GLY A 256 2.09 -17.74 -14.24
CA GLY A 256 1.82 -19.13 -13.94
C GLY A 256 2.20 -19.50 -12.51
N THR A 257 3.36 -19.09 -12.02
CA THR A 257 3.82 -19.34 -10.65
C THR A 257 2.90 -18.68 -9.62
N LEU A 258 2.52 -17.42 -9.82
CA LEU A 258 1.63 -16.70 -8.90
C LEU A 258 0.22 -17.30 -8.86
N ARG A 259 -0.33 -17.70 -10.02
CA ARG A 259 -1.61 -18.41 -10.11
C ARG A 259 -1.54 -19.78 -9.44
N LEU A 260 -0.45 -20.52 -9.64
CA LEU A 260 -0.24 -21.81 -8.99
C LEU A 260 -0.17 -21.65 -7.47
N ARG A 261 0.54 -20.64 -6.96
CA ARG A 261 0.54 -20.29 -5.52
C ARG A 261 -0.89 -20.08 -5.02
N GLY A 262 -1.71 -19.26 -5.70
CA GLY A 262 -3.10 -19.03 -5.32
C GLY A 262 -3.92 -20.34 -5.25
N ARG A 263 -3.78 -21.21 -6.26
CA ARG A 263 -4.46 -22.53 -6.29
C ARG A 263 -4.03 -23.45 -5.15
N ILE A 264 -2.73 -23.50 -4.84
CA ILE A 264 -2.21 -24.27 -3.69
C ILE A 264 -2.77 -23.71 -2.39
N LEU A 265 -2.70 -22.38 -2.21
CA LEU A 265 -3.21 -21.71 -1.01
C LEU A 265 -4.69 -22.00 -0.78
N ARG A 266 -5.51 -22.11 -1.83
CA ARG A 266 -6.94 -22.45 -1.72
C ARG A 266 -7.20 -23.78 -1.00
N ARG A 267 -6.23 -24.72 -1.02
CA ARG A 267 -6.34 -26.03 -0.38
C ARG A 267 -5.72 -26.08 1.02
N LEU A 268 -4.96 -25.06 1.41
CA LEU A 268 -4.37 -24.99 2.74
C LEU A 268 -5.39 -24.47 3.77
N PRO A 269 -5.24 -24.84 5.06
CA PRO A 269 -6.05 -24.29 6.14
C PRO A 269 -6.04 -22.75 6.14
N PRO A 270 -7.17 -22.09 6.48
CA PRO A 270 -7.18 -20.64 6.60
C PRO A 270 -6.31 -20.19 7.77
N ARG A 271 -5.82 -18.95 7.71
CA ARG A 271 -5.10 -18.34 8.84
C ARG A 271 -6.02 -18.23 10.04
N ARG A 272 -5.46 -18.36 11.24
CA ARG A 272 -6.18 -18.14 12.51
C ARG A 272 -5.91 -16.76 13.10
N GLU A 273 -4.72 -16.24 12.85
CA GLU A 273 -4.28 -14.91 13.30
C GLU A 273 -4.03 -13.98 12.11
N PRO A 274 -4.26 -12.66 12.29
CA PRO A 274 -3.99 -11.68 11.25
C PRO A 274 -2.48 -11.53 11.02
N CYS A 275 -2.08 -11.28 9.78
CA CYS A 275 -0.67 -11.16 9.40
C CYS A 275 -0.44 -9.91 8.55
N PHE A 276 -0.64 -8.74 9.16
CA PHE A 276 -0.30 -7.46 8.56
C PHE A 276 1.21 -7.27 8.44
N PHE A 277 1.62 -6.25 7.69
CA PHE A 277 3.04 -5.90 7.57
C PHE A 277 3.64 -5.47 8.92
N THR A 278 2.83 -4.85 9.78
CA THR A 278 3.12 -4.48 11.19
C THR A 278 3.52 -5.68 12.07
N HIS A 279 3.07 -6.90 11.73
CA HIS A 279 3.35 -8.13 12.49
C HIS A 279 4.63 -8.83 12.07
N ARG A 280 5.31 -8.35 11.02
CA ARG A 280 6.49 -9.00 10.45
C ARG A 280 7.77 -8.30 10.95
N PRO A 281 8.90 -9.02 11.05
CA PRO A 281 10.19 -8.39 11.26
C PRO A 281 10.44 -7.32 10.18
N ASN A 282 10.77 -6.10 10.61
CA ASN A 282 11.04 -4.98 9.71
C ASN A 282 12.56 -4.78 9.56
N ARG A 283 13.02 -4.54 8.33
CA ARG A 283 14.46 -4.39 8.02
C ARG A 283 15.02 -3.09 8.59
N THR A 284 14.26 -2.02 8.53
CA THR A 284 14.65 -0.70 9.06
C THR A 284 14.43 -0.61 10.58
N HIS A 285 13.35 -1.22 11.09
CA HIS A 285 12.91 -1.12 12.48
C HIS A 285 12.88 -2.49 13.20
N PRO A 286 14.02 -3.18 13.39
CA PRO A 286 14.03 -4.54 13.94
C PRO A 286 13.62 -4.61 15.42
N GLN A 287 13.73 -3.51 16.18
CA GLN A 287 13.25 -3.40 17.56
C GLN A 287 11.83 -2.82 17.69
N GLY A 288 11.12 -2.66 16.57
CA GLY A 288 9.85 -1.95 16.50
C GLY A 288 10.01 -0.46 16.22
N TYR A 289 8.89 0.24 16.10
CA TYR A 289 8.82 1.65 15.69
C TYR A 289 7.74 2.41 16.47
N ALA A 290 7.93 3.72 16.60
CA ALA A 290 6.88 4.65 16.98
C ALA A 290 6.36 5.34 15.70
N ILE A 291 5.03 5.47 15.55
CA ILE A 291 4.43 6.03 14.33
C ILE A 291 4.92 7.46 14.09
N GLY A 292 5.00 8.29 15.13
CA GLY A 292 5.59 9.63 15.05
C GLY A 292 7.06 9.70 14.58
N ALA A 293 7.79 8.58 14.58
CA ALA A 293 9.18 8.49 14.11
C ALA A 293 9.33 7.96 12.66
N LEU A 294 8.23 7.57 12.01
CA LEU A 294 8.23 7.11 10.61
C LEU A 294 8.29 8.28 9.64
N GLY A 295 9.07 8.20 8.56
CA GLY A 295 9.19 9.23 7.54
C GLY A 295 10.62 9.77 7.39
N PRO A 296 10.83 10.75 6.48
CA PRO A 296 12.17 11.25 6.16
C PRO A 296 12.89 11.83 7.38
N GLU A 297 14.09 11.35 7.65
CA GLU A 297 14.88 11.77 8.83
C GLU A 297 15.11 13.28 8.87
N ARG A 298 15.33 13.89 7.70
CA ARG A 298 15.52 15.34 7.56
C ARG A 298 14.32 16.13 8.05
N LEU A 299 13.10 15.67 7.76
CA LEU A 299 11.87 16.32 8.20
C LEU A 299 11.63 16.10 9.70
N ILE A 300 11.94 14.90 10.21
CA ILE A 300 11.86 14.60 11.64
C ILE A 300 12.83 15.48 12.45
N ALA A 301 14.07 15.60 11.97
CA ALA A 301 15.09 16.43 12.60
C ALA A 301 14.69 17.92 12.58
N ALA A 302 14.15 18.40 11.47
CA ALA A 302 13.66 19.78 11.35
C ALA A 302 12.53 20.09 12.33
N ASP A 303 11.57 19.18 12.50
CA ASP A 303 10.47 19.36 13.46
C ASP A 303 10.95 19.33 14.92
N ARG A 304 11.89 18.45 15.25
CA ARG A 304 12.50 18.42 16.60
C ARG A 304 13.32 19.68 16.91
N ALA A 305 13.88 20.32 15.89
CA ALA A 305 14.66 21.54 16.02
C ALA A 305 13.80 22.81 16.10
N ARG A 306 12.48 22.73 15.82
CA ARG A 306 11.59 23.88 16.01
C ARG A 306 11.46 24.17 17.51
N PRO A 307 11.71 25.41 17.96
CA PRO A 307 11.51 25.77 19.35
C PRO A 307 10.05 25.55 19.73
N ALA A 308 9.82 24.98 20.91
CA ALA A 308 8.50 24.74 21.47
C ALA A 308 7.87 26.05 21.97
N ASP A 309 7.65 27.01 21.07
CA ASP A 309 6.70 28.12 21.18
C ASP A 309 6.89 29.09 20.00
N VAL A 310 6.11 28.89 18.94
CA VAL A 310 5.62 30.01 18.13
C VAL A 310 4.19 29.64 17.72
N PRO A 311 3.15 30.28 18.27
CA PRO A 311 1.80 30.07 17.78
C PRO A 311 1.76 30.44 16.30
N ALA A 312 1.21 29.53 15.48
CA ALA A 312 1.02 29.79 14.06
C ALA A 312 0.26 31.11 13.90
N ARG A 313 0.90 32.11 13.28
CA ARG A 313 0.21 33.33 12.86
C ARG A 313 -0.91 32.89 11.92
N ARG A 314 -2.15 33.05 12.38
CA ARG A 314 -3.33 33.09 11.53
C ARG A 314 -3.37 34.49 10.92
N ASP A 315 -2.91 34.60 9.68
CA ASP A 315 -3.30 35.66 8.76
C ASP A 315 -3.98 34.98 7.56
#